data_AF-A0A955XPX5-F1
#
_entry.id   AF-A0A955XPX5-F1
#
_cell.length_a   1.000
_cell.length_b   1.000
_cell.length_c   1.000
_cell.angle_alpha   90.00
_cell.angle_beta   90.00
_cell.angle_gamma   90.00
#
_symmetry.space_group_name_H-M   'P 1'
#
loop_
_entity.id
_entity.type
_entity.pdbx_description
1 polymer ?
#
loop_
_entity_poly.entity_id
_entity_poly.type
_entity_poly.pdbx_seq_one_letter_code
_entity_poly.pdbx_strand_id
1 'polypeptide(L)'
;MSLLRRLAAAARPPVFPLVGDGGRERARRLRIDRRLRLVASPRHATVLLVVGDLPPDLVQPAQRVGDQVPAPRDVVVWSDAAHAPFPDAIPVAAGADPAPAVVDLHRGLMTGERASAPVIGPAENPVDWQGVGPHGQGGEGMMGGKPYGRPMASMGEEGRDGLMLDRYPVTLGPFLPWMPPGLSLDLELQGDVIQSLAVRVPALRCPEPVPSPGPPRARRHLGVVADLLVVLGLDCLAERVLRLAEDL
;
A
#
# COMPACT_ATOMS: atom_id res chain seq x y z
N MET A 1 24.51 21.98 -0.04
CA MET A 1 23.23 21.39 -0.50
C MET A 1 22.67 22.18 -1.67
N SER A 2 22.13 21.52 -2.71
CA SER A 2 21.44 22.20 -3.81
C SER A 2 20.11 22.81 -3.37
N LEU A 3 19.62 23.82 -4.11
CA LEU A 3 18.30 24.42 -3.87
C LEU A 3 17.17 23.38 -3.99
N LEU A 4 17.27 22.48 -4.97
CA LEU A 4 16.31 21.39 -5.17
C LEU A 4 16.22 20.45 -3.95
N ARG A 5 17.36 20.04 -3.36
CA ARG A 5 17.33 19.21 -2.15
C ARG A 5 16.72 19.93 -0.95
N ARG A 6 16.94 21.25 -0.82
CA ARG A 6 16.31 22.06 0.25
C ARG A 6 14.80 22.15 0.08
N LEU A 7 14.32 22.35 -1.15
CA LEU A 7 12.88 22.37 -1.44
C LEU A 7 12.24 21.00 -1.22
N ALA A 8 12.91 19.92 -1.66
CA ALA A 8 12.44 18.56 -1.43
C ALA A 8 12.35 18.25 0.07
N ALA A 9 13.37 18.60 0.85
CA ALA A 9 13.41 18.38 2.30
C ALA A 9 12.37 19.22 3.09
N ALA A 10 11.85 20.29 2.50
CA ALA A 10 10.80 21.13 3.08
C ALA A 10 9.39 20.74 2.61
N ALA A 11 9.27 19.85 1.63
CA ALA A 11 7.98 19.40 1.12
C ALA A 11 7.26 18.51 2.14
N ARG A 12 5.93 18.39 2.00
CA ARG A 12 5.15 17.43 2.80
C ARG A 12 5.57 16.01 2.44
N PRO A 13 5.96 15.17 3.41
CA PRO A 13 6.37 13.80 3.14
C PRO A 13 5.28 13.02 2.42
N PRO A 14 5.55 12.41 1.25
CA PRO A 14 4.65 11.43 0.66
C PRO A 14 4.74 10.10 1.41
N VAL A 15 3.63 9.70 2.01
CA VAL A 15 3.53 8.55 2.91
C VAL A 15 2.59 7.50 2.34
N PHE A 16 3.03 6.25 2.29
CA PHE A 16 2.14 5.11 2.03
C PHE A 16 1.88 4.35 3.34
N PRO A 17 0.62 4.29 3.84
CA PRO A 17 0.32 3.61 5.08
C PRO A 17 0.14 2.10 4.88
N LEU A 18 0.83 1.28 5.66
CA LEU A 18 0.57 -0.15 5.83
C LEU A 18 -0.30 -0.34 7.07
N VAL A 19 -1.61 -0.50 6.86
CA VAL A 19 -2.57 -0.56 7.97
C VAL A 19 -2.66 -1.99 8.52
N GLY A 20 -2.31 -2.14 9.80
CA GLY A 20 -2.46 -3.36 10.59
C GLY A 20 -3.68 -3.35 11.51
N ASP A 21 -3.73 -4.29 12.45
CA ASP A 21 -4.80 -4.37 13.45
C ASP A 21 -4.79 -3.11 14.33
N GLY A 22 -5.98 -2.61 14.65
CA GLY A 22 -6.15 -1.33 15.36
C GLY A 22 -5.64 -0.08 14.62
N GLY A 23 -5.19 -0.20 13.36
CA GLY A 23 -4.58 0.90 12.61
C GLY A 23 -5.55 1.77 11.81
N ARG A 24 -6.75 1.26 11.48
CA ARG A 24 -7.63 1.88 10.47
C ARG A 24 -8.09 3.29 10.82
N GLU A 25 -8.55 3.50 12.05
CA GLU A 25 -9.04 4.83 12.47
C GLU A 25 -7.88 5.83 12.57
N ARG A 26 -6.72 5.38 13.03
CA ARG A 26 -5.49 6.17 13.02
C ARG A 26 -5.07 6.57 11.59
N ALA A 27 -5.14 5.65 10.64
CA ALA A 27 -4.86 5.92 9.23
C ALA A 27 -5.81 6.96 8.62
N ARG A 28 -7.09 6.96 9.02
CA ARG A 28 -8.05 8.00 8.62
C ARG A 28 -7.66 9.38 9.15
N ARG A 29 -7.27 9.49 10.42
CA ARG A 29 -6.80 10.77 10.99
C ARG A 29 -5.57 11.32 10.28
N LEU A 30 -4.64 10.46 9.84
CA LEU A 30 -3.49 10.89 9.04
C LEU A 30 -3.89 11.57 7.72
N ARG A 31 -5.06 11.22 7.15
CA ARG A 31 -5.54 11.80 5.88
C ARG A 31 -5.89 13.28 5.99
N ILE A 32 -6.19 13.77 7.19
CA ILE A 32 -6.50 15.19 7.45
C ILE A 32 -5.32 15.96 8.07
N ASP A 33 -4.22 15.27 8.41
CA ASP A 33 -2.99 15.90 8.89
C ASP A 33 -2.27 16.63 7.75
N ARG A 34 -2.20 17.97 7.85
CA ARG A 34 -1.59 18.83 6.83
C ARG A 34 -0.07 18.75 6.77
N ARG A 35 0.58 18.11 7.74
CA ARG A 35 2.04 17.91 7.73
C ARG A 35 2.44 16.80 6.77
N LEU A 36 1.54 15.86 6.50
CA LEU A 36 1.78 14.66 5.70
C LEU A 36 0.99 14.71 4.40
N ARG A 37 1.39 13.89 3.43
CA ARG A 37 0.63 13.64 2.20
C ARG A 37 0.50 12.14 1.99
N LEU A 38 -0.67 11.58 2.26
CA LEU A 38 -0.92 10.18 1.95
C LEU A 38 -0.96 9.99 0.43
N VAL A 39 -0.32 8.92 -0.07
CA VAL A 39 -0.30 8.58 -1.49
C VAL A 39 -1.00 7.26 -1.76
N ALA A 40 -1.60 7.13 -2.95
CA ALA A 40 -2.36 5.94 -3.34
C ALA A 40 -1.50 4.73 -3.75
N SER A 41 -0.19 4.93 -3.97
CA SER A 41 0.72 3.90 -4.43
C SER A 41 2.05 3.98 -3.68
N PRO A 42 2.68 2.85 -3.31
CA PRO A 42 4.02 2.85 -2.73
C PRO A 42 5.05 3.47 -3.68
N ARG A 43 4.80 3.45 -4.99
CA ARG A 43 5.66 4.07 -6.01
C ARG A 43 5.74 5.59 -5.90
N HIS A 44 4.79 6.23 -5.21
CA HIS A 44 4.77 7.67 -4.99
C HIS A 44 5.28 8.07 -3.60
N ALA A 45 5.62 7.10 -2.75
CA ALA A 45 6.02 7.35 -1.37
C ALA A 45 7.54 7.54 -1.25
N THR A 46 7.93 8.23 -0.19
CA THR A 46 9.31 8.22 0.34
C THR A 46 9.34 7.62 1.74
N VAL A 47 8.20 7.62 2.44
CA VAL A 47 8.06 7.03 3.77
C VAL A 47 6.99 5.97 3.73
N LEU A 48 7.35 4.76 4.16
CA LEU A 48 6.38 3.72 4.47
C LEU A 48 6.01 3.85 5.95
N LEU A 49 4.72 3.94 6.26
CA LEU A 49 4.27 4.07 7.65
C LEU A 49 3.44 2.86 8.03
N VAL A 50 3.96 2.01 8.90
CA VAL A 50 3.19 0.91 9.47
C VAL A 50 2.29 1.48 10.55
N VAL A 51 0.97 1.31 10.41
CA VAL A 51 -0.03 1.87 11.31
C VAL A 51 -0.75 0.71 12.01
N GLY A 52 -0.47 0.52 13.30
CA GLY A 52 -1.00 -0.62 14.05
C GLY A 52 -0.22 -1.90 13.86
N ASP A 53 -0.77 -2.97 14.43
CA ASP A 53 -0.02 -4.19 14.65
C ASP A 53 -0.12 -5.09 13.41
N LEU A 54 1.02 -5.42 12.82
CA LEU A 54 1.07 -6.37 11.70
C LEU A 54 1.25 -7.79 12.24
N PRO A 55 0.30 -8.70 11.99
CA PRO A 55 0.51 -10.11 12.31
C PRO A 55 1.70 -10.69 11.53
N PRO A 56 2.30 -11.79 12.02
CA PRO A 56 3.45 -12.42 11.38
C PRO A 56 3.24 -12.71 9.88
N ASP A 57 2.04 -13.16 9.48
CA ASP A 57 1.71 -13.49 8.09
C ASP A 57 1.74 -12.28 7.14
N LEU A 58 1.63 -11.06 7.68
CA LEU A 58 1.67 -9.82 6.91
C LEU A 58 3.06 -9.17 6.84
N VAL A 59 4.06 -9.69 7.56
CA VAL A 59 5.43 -9.15 7.56
C VAL A 59 6.06 -9.25 6.17
N GLN A 60 6.04 -10.44 5.56
CA GLN A 60 6.64 -10.63 4.24
C GLN A 60 5.90 -9.83 3.13
N PRO A 61 4.55 -9.79 3.09
CA PRO A 61 3.84 -8.84 2.24
C PRO A 61 4.24 -7.37 2.47
N ALA A 62 4.43 -6.93 3.71
CA ALA A 62 4.82 -5.56 4.04
C ALA A 62 6.21 -5.24 3.49
N GLN A 63 7.17 -6.16 3.66
CA GLN A 63 8.52 -6.04 3.11
C GLN A 63 8.51 -5.94 1.58
N ARG A 64 7.70 -6.75 0.90
CA ARG A 64 7.51 -6.66 -0.56
C ARG A 64 6.95 -5.30 -1.00
N VAL A 65 6.08 -4.67 -0.22
CA VAL A 65 5.61 -3.30 -0.51
C VAL A 65 6.72 -2.28 -0.25
N GLY A 66 7.50 -2.46 0.81
CA GLY A 66 8.68 -1.63 1.09
C GLY A 66 9.69 -1.64 -0.06
N ASP A 67 9.96 -2.80 -0.65
CA ASP A 67 10.84 -2.94 -1.80
C ASP A 67 10.28 -2.29 -3.09
N GLN A 68 8.96 -2.05 -3.15
CA GLN A 68 8.35 -1.31 -4.25
C GLN A 68 8.50 0.21 -4.10
N VAL A 69 8.85 0.72 -2.92
CA VAL A 69 9.06 2.17 -2.74
C VAL A 69 10.39 2.58 -3.40
N PRO A 70 10.42 3.61 -4.27
CA PRO A 70 11.66 4.07 -4.88
C PRO A 70 12.61 4.67 -3.84
N ALA A 71 13.92 4.52 -4.06
CA ALA A 71 14.90 5.24 -3.25
C ALA A 71 14.88 6.75 -3.58
N PRO A 72 15.15 7.64 -2.60
CA PRO A 72 15.39 7.33 -1.18
C PRO A 72 14.09 7.04 -0.41
N ARG A 73 14.11 5.94 0.37
CA ARG A 73 12.99 5.49 1.20
C ARG A 73 13.44 5.11 2.60
N ASP A 74 12.54 5.16 3.56
CA ASP A 74 12.72 4.52 4.87
C ASP A 74 11.35 4.28 5.53
N VAL A 75 11.32 3.59 6.67
CA VAL A 75 10.11 3.09 7.31
C VAL A 75 9.95 3.63 8.73
N VAL A 76 8.72 4.02 9.07
CA VAL A 76 8.29 4.33 10.44
C VAL A 76 7.28 3.28 10.88
N VAL A 77 7.44 2.75 12.09
CA VAL A 77 6.51 1.80 12.70
C VAL A 77 5.75 2.49 13.82
N TRP A 78 4.46 2.72 13.61
CA TRP A 78 3.55 3.35 14.57
C TRP A 78 2.65 2.31 15.25
N SER A 79 3.23 1.59 16.21
CA SER A 79 2.63 0.43 16.88
C SER A 79 3.35 0.19 18.21
N ASP A 80 2.66 -0.47 19.14
CA ASP A 80 3.25 -0.96 20.40
C ASP A 80 3.65 -2.44 20.33
N ALA A 81 3.51 -3.06 19.16
CA ALA A 81 3.85 -4.46 18.95
C ALA A 81 5.36 -4.70 19.10
N ALA A 82 5.70 -5.82 19.74
CA ALA A 82 7.09 -6.22 19.91
C ALA A 82 7.80 -6.63 18.60
N HIS A 83 7.04 -6.96 17.55
CA HIS A 83 7.59 -7.41 16.28
C HIS A 83 7.64 -6.28 15.26
N ALA A 84 8.84 -5.80 14.95
CA ALA A 84 9.07 -4.82 13.89
C ALA A 84 9.17 -5.54 12.52
N PRO A 85 8.33 -5.21 11.54
CA PRO A 85 8.35 -5.84 10.21
C PRO A 85 9.61 -5.47 9.39
N PHE A 86 10.35 -4.44 9.83
CA PHE A 86 11.53 -3.91 9.17
C PHE A 86 12.65 -3.75 10.22
N PRO A 87 13.87 -4.27 9.98
CA PRO A 87 14.96 -4.28 10.97
C PRO A 87 15.40 -2.90 11.49
N ASP A 88 15.40 -1.87 10.62
CA ASP A 88 15.93 -0.54 10.93
C ASP A 88 14.85 0.57 10.99
N ALA A 89 13.58 0.18 11.06
CA ALA A 89 12.49 1.16 11.08
C ALA A 89 12.51 2.02 12.34
N ILE A 90 12.09 3.27 12.22
CA ILE A 90 11.93 4.17 13.36
C ILE A 90 10.65 3.78 14.14
N PRO A 91 10.75 3.37 15.41
CA PRO A 91 9.58 3.07 16.22
C PRO A 91 8.92 4.36 16.73
N VAL A 92 7.60 4.37 16.74
CA VAL A 92 6.75 5.40 17.36
C VAL A 92 5.65 4.68 18.14
N ALA A 93 5.54 4.97 19.44
CA ALA A 93 4.49 4.39 20.29
C ALA A 93 3.09 4.68 19.74
N ALA A 94 2.14 3.75 19.89
CA ALA A 94 0.82 3.87 19.27
C ALA A 94 0.02 5.10 19.77
N GLY A 95 0.29 5.54 21.01
CA GLY A 95 -0.30 6.74 21.62
C GLY A 95 0.39 8.06 21.26
N ALA A 96 1.53 8.04 20.58
CA ALA A 96 2.26 9.24 20.18
C ALA A 96 1.83 9.74 18.79
N ASP A 97 2.15 11.02 18.51
CA ASP A 97 2.01 11.61 17.17
C ASP A 97 3.16 11.15 16.26
N PRO A 98 2.88 10.42 15.16
CA PRO A 98 3.93 9.93 14.26
C PRO A 98 4.45 11.01 13.29
N ALA A 99 3.73 12.12 13.10
CA ALA A 99 4.07 13.07 12.06
C ALA A 99 5.45 13.74 12.24
N PRO A 100 5.91 14.12 13.45
CA PRO A 100 7.26 14.64 13.64
C PRO A 100 8.34 13.64 13.18
N ALA A 101 8.21 12.38 13.57
CA ALA A 101 9.15 11.32 13.17
C ALA A 101 9.17 11.13 11.65
N VAL A 102 7.99 11.14 11.00
CA VAL A 102 7.88 11.03 9.53
C VAL A 102 8.50 12.24 8.82
N VAL A 103 8.27 13.46 9.33
CA VAL A 103 8.82 14.70 8.75
C VAL A 103 10.34 14.73 8.88
N ASP A 104 10.88 14.38 10.04
CA ASP A 104 12.33 14.38 10.28
C ASP A 104 13.02 13.27 9.48
N LEU A 105 12.41 12.08 9.38
CA LEU A 105 12.90 11.00 8.53
C LEU A 105 12.94 11.42 7.05
N HIS A 106 11.85 11.99 6.53
CA HIS A 106 11.82 12.49 5.15
C HIS A 106 12.87 13.57 4.90
N ARG A 107 13.01 14.54 5.83
CA ARG A 107 14.04 15.57 5.75
C ARG A 107 15.43 14.94 5.66
N GLY A 108 15.75 14.01 6.56
CA GLY A 108 17.04 13.32 6.59
C GLY A 108 17.37 12.56 5.30
N LEU A 109 16.36 11.93 4.69
CA LEU A 109 16.50 11.26 3.38
C LEU A 109 16.78 12.24 2.24
N MET A 110 16.09 13.39 2.23
CA MET A 110 16.27 14.42 1.18
C MET A 110 17.55 15.23 1.35
N THR A 111 18.02 15.44 2.59
CA THR A 111 19.30 16.10 2.89
C THR A 111 20.49 15.18 2.65
N GLY A 112 20.29 13.86 2.76
CA GLY A 112 21.33 12.84 2.68
C GLY A 112 22.01 12.57 4.02
N GLU A 113 21.46 13.09 5.13
CA GLU A 113 21.86 12.76 6.50
C GLU A 113 21.49 11.32 6.86
N ARG A 114 20.49 10.76 6.17
CA ARG A 114 20.03 9.38 6.31
C ARG A 114 20.16 8.65 4.98
N ALA A 115 20.74 7.45 5.02
CA ALA A 115 20.76 6.55 3.87
C ALA A 115 19.36 5.96 3.61
N SER A 116 19.08 5.59 2.37
CA SER A 116 17.87 4.85 2.04
C SER A 116 17.91 3.46 2.69
N ALA A 117 16.77 3.00 3.21
CA ALA A 117 16.61 1.63 3.67
C ALA A 117 16.98 0.64 2.54
N PRO A 118 17.65 -0.48 2.87
CA PRO A 118 18.05 -1.48 1.89
C PRO A 118 16.83 -2.22 1.31
N VAL A 119 17.06 -2.97 0.24
CA VAL A 119 16.09 -3.95 -0.26
C VAL A 119 16.14 -5.17 0.67
N ILE A 120 14.99 -5.66 1.11
CA ILE A 120 14.90 -6.80 2.04
C ILE A 120 14.72 -8.11 1.27
N GLY A 121 13.87 -8.11 0.24
CA GLY A 121 13.60 -9.27 -0.58
C GLY A 121 14.84 -9.75 -1.37
N PRO A 122 14.85 -11.02 -1.80
CA PRO A 122 15.91 -11.54 -2.65
C PRO A 122 15.98 -10.74 -3.95
N ALA A 123 17.19 -10.43 -4.42
CA ALA A 123 17.43 -9.73 -5.68
C ALA A 123 17.20 -10.61 -6.93
N GLU A 124 16.78 -11.86 -6.74
CA GLU A 124 16.61 -12.84 -7.81
C GLU A 124 15.30 -12.61 -8.56
N ASN A 125 15.36 -12.68 -9.89
CA ASN A 125 14.16 -12.68 -10.69
C ASN A 125 13.38 -13.98 -10.39
N PRO A 126 12.07 -13.90 -10.13
CA PRO A 126 11.27 -15.08 -9.78
C PRO A 126 11.10 -16.08 -10.94
N VAL A 127 11.57 -15.74 -12.14
CA VAL A 127 11.56 -16.64 -13.29
C VAL A 127 12.97 -16.69 -13.87
N ASP A 128 13.51 -17.90 -13.96
CA ASP A 128 14.78 -18.16 -14.61
C ASP A 128 14.73 -17.74 -16.08
N TRP A 129 15.81 -17.09 -16.54
CA TRP A 129 15.98 -16.75 -17.94
C TRP A 129 15.97 -18.02 -18.81
N GLN A 130 15.07 -18.09 -19.81
CA GLN A 130 14.88 -19.30 -20.62
C GLN A 130 15.66 -19.32 -21.94
N GLY A 131 16.65 -18.42 -22.13
CA GLY A 131 17.51 -18.43 -23.31
C GLY A 131 16.86 -17.90 -24.59
N VAL A 132 17.61 -17.98 -25.70
CA VAL A 132 17.17 -17.58 -27.04
C VAL A 132 16.36 -18.71 -27.67
N GLY A 133 15.21 -18.39 -28.27
CA GLY A 133 14.37 -19.38 -28.95
C GLY A 133 15.05 -20.05 -30.15
N PRO A 134 14.52 -21.18 -30.64
CA PRO A 134 15.13 -22.03 -31.67
C PRO A 134 15.35 -21.35 -33.04
N HIS A 135 14.80 -20.15 -33.24
CA HIS A 135 14.92 -19.35 -34.46
C HIS A 135 15.71 -18.04 -34.24
N GLY A 136 16.52 -17.94 -33.18
CA GLY A 136 17.32 -16.75 -32.89
C GLY A 136 16.49 -15.55 -32.40
N GLN A 137 15.20 -15.77 -32.12
CA GLN A 137 14.31 -14.77 -31.53
C GLN A 137 14.51 -14.78 -30.01
N GLY A 138 14.70 -13.60 -29.38
CA GLY A 138 14.95 -13.50 -27.94
C GLY A 138 16.39 -13.16 -27.53
N GLY A 139 17.09 -12.32 -28.30
CA GLY A 139 18.36 -11.72 -27.85
C GLY A 139 18.19 -10.88 -26.58
N GLU A 140 19.30 -10.35 -26.04
CA GLU A 140 19.29 -9.36 -24.94
C GLU A 140 18.47 -8.12 -25.34
N GLY A 141 17.14 -8.17 -25.16
CA GLY A 141 16.24 -7.03 -25.36
C GLY A 141 15.14 -7.14 -26.43
N MET A 142 14.95 -8.26 -27.14
CA MET A 142 13.89 -8.37 -28.19
C MET A 142 12.95 -9.55 -27.92
N MET A 143 11.80 -9.25 -27.30
CA MET A 143 10.84 -10.21 -26.72
C MET A 143 9.85 -10.76 -27.75
N GLY A 144 10.15 -11.93 -28.32
CA GLY A 144 9.17 -12.82 -28.94
C GLY A 144 8.88 -14.00 -28.00
N GLY A 145 7.94 -13.82 -27.08
CA GLY A 145 7.52 -14.84 -26.10
C GLY A 145 8.11 -14.61 -24.70
N LYS A 146 7.26 -14.16 -23.76
CA LYS A 146 7.54 -13.85 -22.35
C LYS A 146 8.23 -12.51 -22.03
N PRO A 147 7.54 -11.36 -22.12
CA PRO A 147 8.03 -10.10 -21.56
C PRO A 147 8.43 -10.26 -20.08
N TYR A 148 9.67 -9.90 -19.74
CA TYR A 148 10.27 -10.05 -18.40
C TYR A 148 10.19 -11.46 -17.80
N GLY A 149 10.24 -12.50 -18.64
CA GLY A 149 10.14 -13.90 -18.21
C GLY A 149 8.73 -14.32 -17.77
N ARG A 150 7.75 -13.40 -17.80
CA ARG A 150 6.36 -13.71 -17.44
C ARG A 150 5.63 -14.24 -18.69
N PRO A 151 4.95 -15.40 -18.61
CA PRO A 151 4.13 -15.87 -19.72
C PRO A 151 3.14 -14.78 -20.13
N MET A 152 2.94 -14.62 -21.44
CA MET A 152 1.80 -13.84 -21.92
C MET A 152 0.53 -14.44 -21.32
N ALA A 153 -0.44 -13.59 -20.99
CA ALA A 153 -1.75 -14.06 -20.57
C ALA A 153 -2.29 -15.00 -21.64
N SER A 154 -2.79 -16.16 -21.22
CA SER A 154 -3.44 -17.10 -22.13
C SER A 154 -4.85 -16.61 -22.40
N MET A 155 -5.31 -16.76 -23.64
CA MET A 155 -6.74 -16.68 -23.96
C MET A 155 -7.52 -17.61 -23.03
N GLY A 156 -8.53 -17.07 -22.37
CA GLY A 156 -9.46 -17.89 -21.63
C GLY A 156 -10.55 -18.46 -22.51
N GLU A 157 -11.26 -19.44 -21.97
CA GLU A 157 -12.55 -19.87 -22.49
C GLU A 157 -13.56 -18.72 -22.43
N GLU A 158 -14.67 -18.90 -23.13
CA GLU A 158 -15.80 -17.98 -23.11
C GLU A 158 -16.28 -17.78 -21.66
N GLY A 159 -16.18 -16.53 -21.18
CA GLY A 159 -16.48 -16.17 -19.81
C GLY A 159 -17.92 -15.73 -19.59
N ARG A 160 -18.16 -15.08 -18.44
CA ARG A 160 -19.47 -14.55 -18.04
C ARG A 160 -20.09 -13.53 -19.02
N ASP A 161 -19.29 -12.90 -19.85
CA ASP A 161 -19.68 -11.89 -20.85
C ASP A 161 -19.77 -12.45 -22.27
N GLY A 162 -19.54 -13.75 -22.46
CA GLY A 162 -19.53 -14.37 -23.78
C GLY A 162 -18.29 -14.03 -24.61
N LEU A 163 -17.29 -13.36 -24.04
CA LEU A 163 -16.07 -12.97 -24.74
C LEU A 163 -14.92 -13.89 -24.36
N MET A 164 -14.14 -14.28 -25.37
CA MET A 164 -12.87 -14.96 -25.17
C MET A 164 -11.77 -13.89 -25.07
N LEU A 165 -11.47 -13.47 -23.86
CA LEU A 165 -10.39 -12.52 -23.56
C LEU A 165 -9.26 -13.19 -22.77
N ASP A 166 -8.11 -12.55 -22.78
CA ASP A 166 -6.94 -12.94 -21.98
C ASP A 166 -7.29 -13.04 -20.50
N ARG A 167 -6.93 -14.17 -19.88
CA ARG A 167 -7.07 -14.37 -18.43
C ARG A 167 -5.95 -13.65 -17.70
N TYR A 168 -6.32 -12.77 -16.78
CA TYR A 168 -5.40 -12.03 -15.94
C TYR A 168 -5.59 -12.40 -14.46
N PRO A 169 -4.82 -13.36 -13.93
CA PRO A 169 -4.80 -13.65 -12.51
C PRO A 169 -4.09 -12.52 -11.76
N VAL A 170 -4.74 -11.96 -10.74
CA VAL A 170 -4.20 -10.88 -9.92
C VAL A 170 -4.56 -11.06 -8.46
N THR A 171 -3.58 -10.82 -7.58
CA THR A 171 -3.82 -10.73 -6.14
C THR A 171 -3.94 -9.26 -5.73
N LEU A 172 -5.05 -8.89 -5.12
CA LEU A 172 -5.30 -7.57 -4.54
C LEU A 172 -5.13 -7.60 -3.02
N GLY A 173 -4.51 -6.58 -2.44
CA GLY A 173 -4.23 -6.49 -0.99
C GLY A 173 -2.80 -6.91 -0.62
N PRO A 174 -2.46 -7.03 0.67
CA PRO A 174 -3.30 -6.79 1.86
C PRO A 174 -3.38 -5.31 2.30
N PHE A 175 -2.64 -4.42 1.64
CA PHE A 175 -2.46 -3.02 2.07
C PHE A 175 -3.07 -2.00 1.11
N LEU A 176 -4.09 -2.39 0.33
CA LEU A 176 -4.80 -1.42 -0.51
C LEU A 176 -5.55 -0.43 0.39
N PRO A 177 -5.34 0.90 0.25
CA PRO A 177 -5.83 1.90 1.21
C PRO A 177 -7.35 1.90 1.43
N TRP A 178 -8.11 1.40 0.46
CA TRP A 178 -9.57 1.34 0.48
C TRP A 178 -10.14 -0.02 0.89
N MET A 179 -9.31 -1.06 0.97
CA MET A 179 -9.73 -2.38 1.44
C MET A 179 -9.67 -2.47 2.97
N PRO A 180 -10.47 -3.36 3.59
CA PRO A 180 -10.25 -3.73 4.98
C PRO A 180 -8.79 -4.17 5.20
N PRO A 181 -8.13 -3.72 6.30
CA PRO A 181 -6.76 -4.10 6.61
C PRO A 181 -6.54 -5.61 6.60
N GLY A 182 -5.48 -6.06 5.91
CA GLY A 182 -5.11 -7.48 5.81
C GLY A 182 -5.87 -8.30 4.77
N LEU A 183 -7.00 -7.79 4.24
CA LEU A 183 -7.78 -8.52 3.26
C LEU A 183 -6.97 -8.70 1.98
N SER A 184 -6.76 -9.97 1.59
CA SER A 184 -6.15 -10.33 0.31
C SER A 184 -7.13 -11.16 -0.50
N LEU A 185 -7.30 -10.80 -1.77
CA LEU A 185 -8.20 -11.48 -2.70
C LEU A 185 -7.40 -11.95 -3.91
N ASP A 186 -7.64 -13.19 -4.34
CA ASP A 186 -7.21 -13.66 -5.65
C ASP A 186 -8.37 -13.50 -6.62
N LEU A 187 -8.13 -12.79 -7.72
CA LEU A 187 -9.11 -12.54 -8.77
C LEU A 187 -8.58 -13.09 -10.09
N GLU A 188 -9.51 -13.60 -10.90
CA GLU A 188 -9.28 -13.79 -12.33
C GLU A 188 -10.11 -12.75 -13.09
N LEU A 189 -9.43 -11.86 -13.82
CA LEU A 189 -10.05 -10.87 -14.68
C LEU A 189 -9.99 -11.33 -16.14
N GLN A 190 -11.05 -11.06 -16.90
CA GLN A 190 -11.06 -11.10 -18.36
C GLN A 190 -11.64 -9.77 -18.83
N GLY A 191 -10.79 -8.92 -19.43
CA GLY A 191 -11.16 -7.53 -19.69
C GLY A 191 -11.48 -6.78 -18.38
N ASP A 192 -12.67 -6.20 -18.31
CA ASP A 192 -13.21 -5.52 -17.13
C ASP A 192 -14.10 -6.42 -16.24
N VAL A 193 -14.26 -7.70 -16.59
CA VAL A 193 -15.13 -8.65 -15.90
C VAL A 193 -14.33 -9.51 -14.92
N ILE A 194 -14.82 -9.59 -13.68
CA ILE A 194 -14.34 -10.55 -12.68
C ILE A 194 -14.97 -11.93 -12.98
N GLN A 195 -14.16 -12.89 -13.39
CA GLN A 195 -14.58 -14.26 -13.68
C GLN A 195 -14.62 -15.11 -12.41
N SER A 196 -13.62 -15.00 -11.56
CA SER A 196 -13.58 -15.67 -10.26
C SER A 196 -12.95 -14.78 -9.18
N LEU A 197 -13.33 -15.06 -7.93
CA LEU A 197 -12.82 -14.37 -6.75
C LEU A 197 -12.70 -15.39 -5.61
N ALA A 198 -11.52 -15.44 -4.98
CA ALA A 198 -11.28 -16.20 -3.76
C ALA A 198 -10.69 -15.29 -2.68
N VAL A 199 -11.12 -15.48 -1.43
CA VAL A 199 -10.51 -14.82 -0.28
C VAL A 199 -9.25 -15.60 0.08
N ARG A 200 -8.08 -15.00 -0.15
CA ARG A 200 -6.78 -15.60 0.22
C ARG A 200 -6.49 -15.43 1.70
N VAL A 201 -6.66 -14.21 2.21
CA VAL A 201 -6.48 -13.87 3.63
C VAL A 201 -7.65 -13.00 4.05
N PRO A 202 -8.40 -13.36 5.11
CA PRO A 202 -9.49 -12.53 5.61
C PRO A 202 -8.97 -11.20 6.19
N ALA A 203 -9.84 -10.20 6.30
CA ALA A 203 -9.50 -8.95 6.97
C ALA A 203 -9.12 -9.19 8.44
N LEU A 204 -8.13 -8.45 8.96
CA LEU A 204 -7.59 -8.64 10.32
C LEU A 204 -8.67 -8.55 11.40
N ARG A 205 -9.56 -7.56 11.29
CA ARG A 205 -10.81 -7.45 12.06
C ARG A 205 -11.82 -6.64 11.28
N CYS A 206 -13.07 -7.11 11.28
CA CYS A 206 -14.20 -6.24 10.96
C CYS A 206 -14.65 -5.58 12.27
N PRO A 207 -14.67 -4.24 12.38
CA PRO A 207 -15.10 -3.59 13.61
C PRO A 207 -16.56 -3.95 13.90
N GLU A 208 -16.82 -4.40 15.14
CA GLU A 208 -18.17 -4.79 15.57
C GLU A 208 -19.19 -3.67 15.31
N PRO A 209 -20.45 -4.02 15.04
CA PRO A 209 -21.52 -3.04 14.92
C PRO A 209 -21.59 -2.21 16.20
N VAL A 210 -21.55 -0.87 16.10
CA VAL A 210 -21.77 0.01 17.26
C VAL A 210 -23.27 -0.08 17.60
N PRO A 211 -23.65 -0.66 18.76
CA PRO A 211 -25.00 -1.13 19.00
C PRO A 211 -26.03 -0.01 19.24
N SER A 212 -25.61 1.16 19.75
CA SER A 212 -26.50 2.28 20.05
C SER A 212 -26.36 3.45 19.06
N PRO A 213 -27.46 4.17 18.76
CA PRO A 213 -27.37 5.47 18.09
C PRO A 213 -26.61 6.48 18.96
N GLY A 214 -25.80 7.33 18.34
CA GLY A 214 -25.02 8.35 19.04
C GLY A 214 -23.74 8.76 18.29
N PRO A 215 -22.95 9.68 18.86
CA PRO A 215 -21.73 10.20 18.22
C PRO A 215 -20.75 9.09 17.77
N PRO A 216 -20.45 8.03 18.56
CA PRO A 216 -19.54 6.98 18.11
C PRO A 216 -20.00 6.24 16.84
N ARG A 217 -21.31 5.99 16.72
CA ARG A 217 -21.89 5.36 15.53
C ARG A 217 -21.80 6.32 14.34
N ALA A 218 -22.10 7.60 14.52
CA ALA A 218 -21.99 8.60 13.46
C ALA A 218 -20.55 8.75 12.95
N ARG A 219 -19.56 8.88 13.85
CA ARG A 219 -18.12 8.92 13.50
C ARG A 219 -17.71 7.71 12.66
N ARG A 220 -18.12 6.50 13.05
CA ARG A 220 -17.86 5.26 12.28
C ARG A 220 -18.44 5.32 10.87
N HIS A 221 -19.70 5.75 10.71
CA HIS A 221 -20.34 5.83 9.39
C HIS A 221 -19.66 6.89 8.51
N LEU A 222 -19.34 8.07 9.06
CA LEU A 222 -18.60 9.10 8.34
C LEU A 222 -17.23 8.59 7.89
N GLY A 223 -16.53 7.82 8.72
CA GLY A 223 -15.28 7.17 8.32
C GLY A 223 -15.45 6.19 7.15
N VAL A 224 -16.55 5.43 7.10
CA VAL A 224 -16.87 4.54 5.96
C VAL A 224 -17.19 5.35 4.71
N VAL A 225 -17.96 6.42 4.83
CA VAL A 225 -18.26 7.35 3.72
C VAL A 225 -16.97 7.97 3.19
N ALA A 226 -16.05 8.38 4.06
CA ALA A 226 -14.75 8.92 3.66
C ALA A 226 -13.92 7.90 2.87
N ASP A 227 -13.92 6.62 3.26
CA ASP A 227 -13.22 5.56 2.53
C ASP A 227 -13.83 5.36 1.14
N LEU A 228 -15.17 5.36 1.02
CA LEU A 228 -15.85 5.29 -0.28
C LEU A 228 -15.51 6.49 -1.17
N LEU A 229 -15.49 7.70 -0.61
CA LEU A 229 -15.14 8.91 -1.36
C LEU A 229 -13.71 8.84 -1.90
N VAL A 230 -12.77 8.23 -1.18
CA VAL A 230 -11.41 7.99 -1.70
C VAL A 230 -11.40 6.97 -2.84
N VAL A 231 -12.20 5.91 -2.78
CA VAL A 231 -12.35 4.97 -3.92
C VAL A 231 -12.85 5.69 -5.17
N LEU A 232 -13.75 6.66 -5.00
CA LEU A 232 -14.31 7.45 -6.08
C LEU A 232 -13.39 8.59 -6.57
N GLY A 233 -12.18 8.75 -5.99
CA GLY A 233 -11.25 9.83 -6.34
C GLY A 233 -11.66 11.22 -5.82
N LEU A 234 -12.50 11.27 -4.80
CA LEU A 234 -13.05 12.48 -4.19
C LEU A 234 -12.36 12.83 -2.86
N ASP A 235 -11.02 12.87 -2.86
CA ASP A 235 -10.19 13.01 -1.64
C ASP A 235 -10.53 14.23 -0.80
N CYS A 236 -10.77 15.40 -1.42
CA CYS A 236 -11.12 16.61 -0.69
C CYS A 236 -12.46 16.48 0.05
N LEU A 237 -13.41 15.71 -0.49
CA LEU A 237 -14.68 15.44 0.20
C LEU A 237 -14.47 14.44 1.33
N ALA A 238 -13.64 13.41 1.13
CA ALA A 238 -13.26 12.48 2.18
C ALA A 238 -12.62 13.22 3.37
N GLU A 239 -11.70 14.16 3.13
CA GLU A 239 -11.11 15.00 4.19
C GLU A 239 -12.16 15.81 4.96
N ARG A 240 -13.11 16.42 4.26
CA ARG A 240 -14.19 17.21 4.89
C ARG A 240 -15.07 16.33 5.78
N VAL A 241 -15.42 15.14 5.30
CA VAL A 241 -16.20 14.16 6.06
C VAL A 241 -15.44 13.69 7.30
N LEU A 242 -14.12 13.49 7.20
CA LEU A 242 -13.30 13.10 8.35
C LEU A 242 -13.19 14.23 9.39
N ARG A 243 -13.04 15.49 8.97
CA ARG A 243 -13.07 16.63 9.92
C ARG A 243 -14.41 16.72 10.64
N LEU A 244 -15.52 16.57 9.91
CA LEU A 244 -16.84 16.52 10.53
C LEU A 244 -16.95 15.38 11.54
N ALA A 245 -16.33 14.22 11.26
CA ALA A 245 -16.31 13.10 12.20
C ALA A 245 -15.49 13.40 13.47
N GLU A 246 -14.42 14.21 13.39
CA GLU A 246 -13.67 14.64 14.57
C GLU A 246 -14.42 15.67 15.42
N ASP A 247 -15.29 16.47 14.81
CA ASP A 247 -16.08 17.51 15.48
C ASP A 247 -17.32 16.97 16.22
N LEU A 248 -17.83 15.79 15.84
CA LEU A 248 -18.82 15.02 16.62
C LEU A 248 -18.21 14.53 17.92
#